data_AF-A0A946UTI3-F1
#
_entry.id   AF-A0A946UTI3-F1
#
_cell.length_a   1.000
_cell.length_b   1.000
_cell.length_c   1.000
_cell.angle_alpha   90.00
_cell.angle_beta   90.00
_cell.angle_gamma   90.00
#
_symmetry.space_group_name_H-M   'P 1'
#
loop_
_entity.id
_entity.type
_entity.pdbx_description
1 polymer ?
#
loop_
_entity_poly.entity_id
_entity_poly.type
_entity_poly.pdbx_seq_one_letter_code
_entity_poly.pdbx_strand_id
1 'polypeptide(L)'
;MKMLMPFLLLAVTSIAGAANEIDAKVEAALAAESRPETDRVRDDNRMPLETLKFFGMQDNMRVLELLPGRGWYTRILAPVLAENGKLFVAIGTERIEEGLLREPGFDEVEVLKTTANQRRSEVRRMYLVDKFDFGVKNLDLVLTFRNLHNFDKEDRDEINRNVFKS
;
A
#
# COMPACT_ATOMS: atom_id res chain seq x y z
N MET A 1 -49.98 21.48 -28.61
CA MET A 1 -48.52 21.30 -28.64
C MET A 1 -48.11 20.72 -27.28
N LYS A 2 -47.88 19.41 -27.17
CA LYS A 2 -47.48 18.75 -25.92
C LYS A 2 -45.95 18.70 -25.89
N MET A 3 -45.32 19.48 -25.02
CA MET A 3 -43.88 19.37 -24.77
C MET A 3 -43.63 18.24 -23.77
N LEU A 4 -43.02 17.16 -24.25
CA LEU A 4 -42.47 16.09 -23.42
C LEU A 4 -41.07 16.52 -22.96
N MET A 5 -40.90 16.66 -21.64
CA MET A 5 -39.60 16.92 -21.01
C MET A 5 -38.92 15.57 -20.74
N PRO A 6 -37.66 15.35 -21.16
CA PRO A 6 -36.98 14.10 -20.87
C PRO A 6 -36.52 14.10 -19.41
N PHE A 7 -37.02 13.14 -18.63
CA PHE A 7 -36.55 12.88 -17.28
C PHE A 7 -35.22 12.13 -17.40
N LEU A 8 -34.10 12.82 -17.23
CA LEU A 8 -32.78 12.19 -17.15
C LEU A 8 -32.69 11.48 -15.80
N LEU A 9 -32.91 10.17 -15.79
CA LEU A 9 -32.75 9.33 -14.61
C LEU A 9 -31.24 9.22 -14.31
N LEU A 10 -30.76 10.02 -13.37
CA LEU A 10 -29.40 9.89 -12.85
C LEU A 10 -29.35 8.61 -12.00
N ALA A 11 -28.79 7.54 -12.55
CA ALA A 11 -28.51 6.32 -11.80
C ALA A 11 -27.43 6.64 -10.75
N VAL A 12 -27.84 6.82 -9.50
CA VAL A 12 -26.92 6.84 -8.35
C VAL A 12 -26.46 5.41 -8.14
N THR A 13 -25.29 5.06 -8.64
CA THR A 13 -24.64 3.80 -8.32
C THR A 13 -24.21 3.83 -6.85
N SER A 14 -24.73 2.88 -6.08
CA SER A 14 -24.48 2.74 -4.64
C SER A 14 -23.01 2.43 -4.37
N ILE A 15 -22.27 3.37 -3.79
CA ILE A 15 -20.89 3.19 -3.30
C ILE A 15 -20.87 2.35 -2.00
N ALA A 16 -22.03 2.12 -1.37
CA ALA A 16 -22.13 1.47 -0.06
C ALA A 16 -21.75 -0.03 -0.03
N GLY A 17 -21.79 -0.73 -1.17
CA GLY A 17 -21.48 -2.18 -1.21
C GLY A 17 -19.99 -2.50 -1.10
N ALA A 18 -19.16 -1.81 -1.89
CA ALA A 18 -17.71 -2.04 -1.94
C ALA A 18 -17.00 -1.70 -0.61
N ALA A 19 -17.50 -0.69 0.11
CA ALA A 19 -16.94 -0.31 1.41
C ALA A 19 -17.09 -1.41 2.48
N ASN A 20 -18.15 -2.21 2.42
CA ASN A 20 -18.35 -3.31 3.37
C ASN A 20 -17.48 -4.54 3.05
N GLU A 21 -17.15 -4.77 1.78
CA GLU A 21 -16.34 -5.92 1.38
C GLU A 21 -14.86 -5.73 1.73
N ILE A 22 -14.31 -4.53 1.55
CA ILE A 22 -12.93 -4.23 1.96
C ILE A 22 -12.78 -4.29 3.48
N ASP A 23 -13.76 -3.77 4.24
CA ASP A 23 -13.75 -3.79 5.71
C ASP A 23 -13.65 -5.24 6.22
N ALA A 24 -14.49 -6.14 5.70
CA ALA A 24 -14.46 -7.56 6.05
C ALA A 24 -13.13 -8.25 5.68
N LYS A 25 -12.54 -7.92 4.53
CA LYS A 25 -11.22 -8.46 4.12
C LYS A 25 -10.11 -7.98 5.06
N VAL A 26 -10.12 -6.70 5.43
CA VAL A 26 -9.14 -6.15 6.37
C VAL A 26 -9.32 -6.76 7.76
N GLU A 27 -10.55 -6.85 8.27
CA GLU A 27 -10.83 -7.51 9.55
C GLU A 27 -10.35 -8.98 9.57
N ALA A 28 -10.60 -9.73 8.49
CA ALA A 28 -10.11 -11.10 8.35
C ALA A 28 -8.57 -11.15 8.36
N ALA A 29 -7.90 -10.24 7.65
CA ALA A 29 -6.44 -10.15 7.65
C ALA A 29 -5.89 -9.77 9.05
N LEU A 30 -6.59 -8.92 9.80
CA LEU A 30 -6.21 -8.57 11.17
C LEU A 30 -6.36 -9.75 12.13
N ALA A 31 -7.41 -10.55 11.95
CA ALA A 31 -7.71 -11.72 12.78
C ALA A 31 -6.80 -12.93 12.50
N ALA A 32 -6.12 -12.96 11.34
CA ALA A 32 -5.32 -14.09 10.88
C ALA A 32 -4.33 -14.60 11.94
N GLU A 33 -4.38 -15.91 12.21
CA GLU A 33 -3.53 -16.58 13.21
C GLU A 33 -2.05 -16.55 12.85
N SER A 34 -1.72 -16.41 11.56
CA SER A 34 -0.36 -16.26 11.06
C SER A 34 0.30 -14.93 11.41
N ARG A 35 -0.46 -13.93 11.89
CA ARG A 35 0.11 -12.64 12.30
C ARG A 35 0.83 -12.78 13.64
N PRO A 36 2.13 -12.40 13.72
CA PRO A 36 2.87 -12.44 14.99
C PRO A 36 2.20 -11.59 16.07
N GLU A 37 2.26 -12.03 17.33
CA GLU A 37 1.73 -11.26 18.45
C GLU A 37 2.34 -9.85 18.54
N THR A 38 3.62 -9.71 18.19
CA THR A 38 4.32 -8.41 18.12
C THR A 38 3.71 -7.43 17.11
N ASP A 39 2.96 -7.93 16.13
CA ASP A 39 2.22 -7.12 15.18
C ASP A 39 0.84 -6.77 15.75
N ARG A 40 0.12 -7.76 16.30
CA ARG A 40 -1.23 -7.61 16.88
C ARG A 40 -1.29 -6.56 17.99
N VAL A 41 -0.32 -6.55 18.92
CA VAL A 41 -0.24 -5.56 20.01
C VAL A 41 -0.09 -4.11 19.53
N ARG A 42 0.15 -3.88 18.23
CA ARG A 42 0.31 -2.55 17.64
C ARG A 42 -0.95 -2.09 16.89
N ASP A 43 -1.93 -2.96 16.71
CA ASP A 43 -3.15 -2.70 15.94
C ASP A 43 -3.92 -1.52 16.53
N ASP A 44 -4.13 -1.49 17.85
CA ASP A 44 -4.83 -0.39 18.54
C ASP A 44 -4.17 0.98 18.29
N ASN A 45 -2.83 1.01 18.24
CA ASN A 45 -2.07 2.24 18.01
C ASN A 45 -1.97 2.61 16.52
N ARG A 46 -2.30 1.70 15.61
CA ARG A 46 -2.16 1.88 14.16
C ARG A 46 -3.49 2.01 13.45
N MET A 47 -4.58 1.54 14.05
CA MET A 47 -5.95 1.61 13.52
C MET A 47 -5.98 1.28 12.01
N PRO A 48 -5.51 0.07 11.61
CA PRO A 48 -5.30 -0.26 10.20
C PRO A 48 -6.58 -0.19 9.37
N LEU A 49 -7.70 -0.68 9.91
CA LEU A 49 -8.98 -0.65 9.21
C LEU A 49 -9.40 0.79 8.92
N GLU A 50 -9.42 1.63 9.94
CA GLU A 50 -9.80 3.03 9.84
C GLU A 50 -8.83 3.81 8.93
N THR A 51 -7.53 3.50 9.01
CA THR A 51 -6.51 4.13 8.17
C THR A 51 -6.68 3.78 6.70
N LEU A 52 -6.84 2.50 6.36
CA LEU A 52 -7.01 2.06 4.97
C LEU A 52 -8.35 2.53 4.40
N LYS A 53 -9.39 2.57 5.23
CA LYS A 53 -10.70 3.15 4.89
C LYS A 53 -10.60 4.66 4.62
N PHE A 54 -9.86 5.39 5.45
CA PHE A 54 -9.61 6.82 5.24
C PHE A 54 -8.87 7.08 3.92
N PHE A 55 -7.94 6.20 3.53
CA PHE A 55 -7.26 6.27 2.24
C PHE A 55 -8.13 5.84 1.06
N GLY A 56 -9.34 5.33 1.30
CA GLY A 56 -10.24 4.87 0.26
C GLY A 56 -9.72 3.64 -0.50
N MET A 57 -8.91 2.81 0.16
CA MET A 57 -8.38 1.59 -0.45
C MET A 57 -9.52 0.65 -0.86
N GLN A 58 -9.37 0.01 -2.02
CA GLN A 58 -10.26 -1.04 -2.52
C GLN A 58 -9.46 -2.31 -2.80
N ASP A 59 -10.12 -3.45 -2.79
CA ASP A 59 -9.48 -4.77 -2.90
C ASP A 59 -9.03 -5.13 -4.33
N ASN A 60 -9.47 -4.34 -5.32
CA ASN A 60 -9.12 -4.48 -6.74
C ASN A 60 -8.01 -3.53 -7.21
N MET A 61 -7.39 -2.79 -6.29
CA MET A 61 -6.37 -1.80 -6.60
C MET A 61 -4.99 -2.41 -6.86
N ARG A 62 -4.21 -1.73 -7.69
CA ARG A 62 -2.75 -1.88 -7.79
C ARG A 62 -2.10 -0.97 -6.75
N VAL A 63 -1.68 -1.55 -5.63
CA VAL A 63 -1.16 -0.81 -4.48
C VAL A 63 0.35 -0.99 -4.37
N LEU A 64 1.08 0.10 -4.14
CA LEU A 64 2.50 0.06 -3.81
C LEU A 64 2.74 0.45 -2.36
N GLU A 65 3.33 -0.46 -1.56
CA GLU A 65 3.85 -0.16 -0.24
C GLU A 65 5.33 0.24 -0.33
N LEU A 66 5.65 1.47 0.06
CA LEU A 66 7.01 1.97 0.15
C LEU A 66 7.59 1.71 1.54
N LEU A 67 8.82 1.19 1.59
CA LEU A 67 9.58 0.97 2.83
C LEU A 67 8.79 0.11 3.83
N PRO A 68 8.50 -1.16 3.48
CA PRO A 68 7.63 -2.04 4.27
C PRO A 68 8.22 -2.41 5.65
N GLY A 69 9.51 -2.15 5.87
CA GLY A 69 10.17 -2.34 7.14
C GLY A 69 10.23 -3.82 7.55
N ARG A 70 9.36 -4.23 8.48
CA ARG A 70 9.22 -5.66 8.88
C ARG A 70 7.96 -6.32 8.31
N GLY A 71 7.20 -5.61 7.47
CA GLY A 71 6.05 -6.14 6.75
C GLY A 71 4.73 -6.11 7.53
N TRP A 72 4.58 -5.26 8.54
CA TRP A 72 3.33 -5.21 9.32
C TRP A 72 2.12 -4.85 8.44
N TYR A 73 2.27 -3.85 7.55
CA TYR A 73 1.21 -3.50 6.60
C TYR A 73 1.16 -4.52 5.47
N THR A 74 2.30 -5.02 4.98
CA THR A 74 2.35 -6.13 4.01
C THR A 74 1.49 -7.33 4.43
N ARG A 75 1.54 -7.73 5.72
CA ARG A 75 0.72 -8.83 6.29
C ARG A 75 -0.79 -8.60 6.22
N ILE A 76 -1.22 -7.34 6.08
CA ILE A 76 -2.64 -6.95 5.95
C ILE A 76 -2.98 -6.76 4.47
N LEU A 77 -2.15 -6.01 3.74
CA LEU A 77 -2.38 -5.63 2.34
C LEU A 77 -2.34 -6.84 1.40
N ALA A 78 -1.42 -7.78 1.61
CA ALA A 78 -1.23 -8.93 0.73
C ALA A 78 -2.49 -9.80 0.62
N PRO A 79 -3.08 -10.32 1.71
CA PRO A 79 -4.30 -11.13 1.62
C PRO A 79 -5.52 -10.33 1.14
N VAL A 80 -5.61 -9.03 1.48
CA VAL A 80 -6.71 -8.16 1.03
C VAL A 80 -6.74 -8.03 -0.49
N LEU A 81 -5.56 -7.89 -1.12
CA LEU A 81 -5.40 -7.66 -2.55
C LEU A 81 -5.21 -8.96 -3.36
N ALA A 82 -5.07 -10.12 -2.72
CA ALA A 82 -4.64 -11.36 -3.38
C ALA A 82 -5.58 -11.83 -4.50
N GLU A 83 -6.89 -11.59 -4.39
CA GLU A 83 -7.87 -12.10 -5.34
C GLU A 83 -8.10 -11.15 -6.54
N ASN A 84 -8.29 -9.86 -6.27
CA ASN A 84 -8.78 -8.89 -7.26
C ASN A 84 -7.78 -7.78 -7.58
N GLY A 85 -6.75 -7.62 -6.75
CA GLY A 85 -5.80 -6.52 -6.80
C GLY A 85 -4.38 -6.99 -7.05
N LYS A 86 -3.42 -6.10 -6.75
CA LYS A 86 -2.00 -6.45 -6.78
C LYS A 86 -1.26 -5.62 -5.75
N LEU A 87 -0.48 -6.29 -4.89
CA LEU A 87 0.45 -5.61 -3.99
C LEU A 87 1.85 -5.60 -4.59
N PHE A 88 2.40 -4.39 -4.71
CA PHE A 88 3.81 -4.14 -4.97
C PHE A 88 4.50 -3.65 -3.70
N VAL A 89 5.77 -3.99 -3.55
CA VAL A 89 6.64 -3.44 -2.49
C VAL A 89 7.91 -2.87 -3.11
N ALA A 90 8.37 -1.72 -2.62
CA ALA A 90 9.59 -1.10 -3.11
C ALA A 90 10.35 -0.35 -2.02
N ILE A 91 11.66 -0.20 -2.24
CA ILE A 91 12.62 0.52 -1.40
C ILE A 91 12.77 -0.11 -0.02
N GLY A 92 13.96 -0.62 0.32
CA GLY A 92 14.23 -1.20 1.64
C GLY A 92 13.43 -2.47 1.92
N THR A 93 13.30 -3.35 0.91
CA THR A 93 12.49 -4.57 0.95
C THR A 93 13.24 -5.79 1.47
N GLU A 94 14.55 -5.69 1.71
CA GLU A 94 15.44 -6.83 1.95
C GLU A 94 14.95 -7.72 3.10
N ARG A 95 14.48 -7.11 4.19
CA ARG A 95 13.98 -7.83 5.37
C ARG A 95 12.74 -8.67 5.10
N ILE A 96 11.82 -8.17 4.28
CA ILE A 96 10.61 -8.94 3.96
C ILE A 96 10.91 -10.00 2.90
N GLU A 97 11.84 -9.73 1.98
CA GLU A 97 12.27 -10.71 0.97
C GLU A 97 12.99 -11.93 1.58
N GLU A 98 13.79 -11.71 2.62
CA GLU A 98 14.51 -12.78 3.31
C GLU A 98 13.61 -13.57 4.28
N GLY A 99 12.48 -13.00 4.69
CA GLY A 99 11.56 -13.54 5.68
C GLY A 99 10.14 -13.67 5.16
N LEU A 100 9.33 -12.63 5.40
CA LEU A 100 7.88 -12.62 5.15
C LEU A 100 7.47 -13.16 3.78
N LEU A 101 8.12 -12.73 2.70
CA LEU A 101 7.75 -13.10 1.33
C LEU A 101 8.09 -14.56 0.99
N ARG A 102 8.74 -15.30 1.90
CA ARG A 102 8.95 -16.75 1.81
C ARG A 102 7.92 -17.55 2.61
N GLU A 103 7.08 -16.88 3.39
CA GLU A 103 5.96 -17.50 4.10
C GLU A 103 4.81 -17.79 3.11
N PRO A 104 4.06 -18.89 3.27
CA PRO A 104 2.89 -19.17 2.43
C PRO A 104 1.87 -18.04 2.46
N GLY A 105 1.30 -17.71 1.30
CA GLY A 105 0.27 -16.66 1.18
C GLY A 105 0.82 -15.27 0.86
N PHE A 106 2.14 -15.15 0.64
CA PHE A 106 2.80 -13.93 0.17
C PHE A 106 3.36 -14.04 -1.25
N ASP A 107 3.08 -15.16 -1.94
CA ASP A 107 3.63 -15.49 -3.25
C ASP A 107 3.24 -14.47 -4.34
N GLU A 108 2.09 -13.82 -4.17
CA GLU A 108 1.57 -12.83 -5.13
C GLU A 108 2.11 -11.41 -4.91
N VAL A 109 2.88 -11.17 -3.84
CA VAL A 109 3.49 -9.86 -3.59
C VAL A 109 4.67 -9.65 -4.53
N GLU A 110 4.61 -8.58 -5.33
CA GLU A 110 5.66 -8.28 -6.31
C GLU A 110 6.66 -7.26 -5.75
N VAL A 111 7.93 -7.65 -5.69
CA VAL A 111 9.02 -6.75 -5.32
C VAL A 111 9.46 -5.97 -6.55
N LEU A 112 9.26 -4.66 -6.54
CA LEU A 112 9.80 -3.79 -7.57
C LEU A 112 11.29 -3.57 -7.32
N LYS A 113 12.12 -4.30 -8.09
CA LYS A 113 13.57 -4.13 -8.08
C LYS A 113 13.91 -2.78 -8.70
N THR A 114 14.29 -1.84 -7.84
CA THR A 114 14.73 -0.50 -8.25
C THR A 114 16.24 -0.38 -8.10
N THR A 115 16.84 0.60 -8.79
CA THR A 115 18.23 1.01 -8.52
C THR A 115 18.35 1.86 -7.25
N ALA A 116 17.26 2.02 -6.49
CA ALA A 116 17.20 2.84 -5.30
C ALA A 116 17.99 2.18 -4.16
N ASN A 117 19.25 2.56 -4.00
CA ASN A 117 20.01 2.14 -2.82
C ASN A 117 19.57 2.99 -1.62
N GLN A 118 18.67 2.44 -0.80
CA GLN A 118 18.42 3.03 0.51
C GLN A 118 19.63 2.78 1.40
N ARG A 119 20.46 3.81 1.58
CA ARG A 119 21.62 3.74 2.47
C ARG A 119 21.51 4.78 3.57
N ARG A 120 22.01 4.44 4.75
CA ARG A 120 22.15 5.43 5.82
C ARG A 120 23.31 6.35 5.48
N SER A 121 23.09 7.65 5.47
CA SER A 121 24.18 8.62 5.28
C SER A 121 25.17 8.51 6.45
N GLU A 122 26.46 8.55 6.15
CA GLU A 122 27.52 8.58 7.16
C GLU A 122 27.65 9.96 7.83
N VAL A 123 27.23 11.01 7.11
CA VAL A 123 27.38 12.42 7.53
C VAL A 123 26.07 12.99 8.06
N ARG A 124 24.93 12.54 7.53
CA ARG A 124 23.59 13.00 7.92
C ARG A 124 22.89 11.90 8.71
N ARG A 125 22.04 12.23 9.68
CA ARG A 125 21.19 11.25 10.38
C ARG A 125 19.96 10.83 9.53
N MET A 126 20.14 10.72 8.21
CA MET A 126 19.10 10.51 7.21
C MET A 126 19.44 9.31 6.31
N TYR A 127 18.43 8.70 5.69
CA TYR A 127 18.61 7.81 4.54
C TYR A 127 18.72 8.62 3.26
N LEU A 128 19.48 8.09 2.31
CA LEU A 128 19.61 8.59 0.95
C LEU A 128 18.94 7.61 -0.01
N VAL A 129 18.45 8.12 -1.13
CA VAL A 129 17.95 7.31 -2.24
C VAL A 129 18.63 7.76 -3.54
N ASP A 130 19.20 6.82 -4.27
CA ASP A 130 19.71 7.12 -5.61
C ASP A 130 18.54 7.32 -6.58
N LYS A 131 18.79 7.93 -7.75
CA LYS A 131 17.77 8.01 -8.79
C LYS A 131 17.28 6.62 -9.19
N PHE A 132 15.98 6.51 -9.38
CA PHE A 132 15.34 5.24 -9.69
C PHE A 132 14.08 5.44 -10.53
N ASP A 133 13.53 4.33 -11.00
CA ASP A 133 12.19 4.22 -11.60
C ASP A 133 11.55 2.95 -11.04
N PHE A 134 10.25 2.98 -10.76
CA PHE A 134 9.52 1.80 -10.24
C PHE A 134 9.29 0.73 -11.32
N GLY A 135 9.42 1.07 -12.61
CA GLY A 135 9.21 0.16 -13.74
C GLY A 135 7.74 -0.20 -14.00
N VAL A 136 6.82 0.38 -13.22
CA VAL A 136 5.37 0.16 -13.33
C VAL A 136 4.64 1.45 -13.64
N LYS A 137 3.43 1.30 -14.18
CA LYS A 137 2.48 2.36 -14.49
C LYS A 137 1.10 1.99 -13.96
N ASN A 138 0.23 3.00 -13.85
CA ASN A 138 -1.16 2.87 -13.45
C ASN A 138 -1.31 2.23 -12.06
N LEU A 139 -0.54 2.70 -11.07
CA LEU A 139 -0.84 2.42 -9.68
C LEU A 139 -2.07 3.22 -9.22
N ASP A 140 -2.97 2.57 -8.48
CA ASP A 140 -4.18 3.21 -7.94
C ASP A 140 -3.90 3.88 -6.59
N LEU A 141 -2.97 3.33 -5.82
CA LEU A 141 -2.63 3.82 -4.48
C LEU A 141 -1.15 3.56 -4.16
N VAL A 142 -0.46 4.59 -3.63
CA VAL A 142 0.89 4.43 -3.07
C VAL A 142 0.86 4.78 -1.60
N LEU A 143 1.29 3.82 -0.78
CA LEU A 143 1.27 3.90 0.68
C LEU A 143 2.68 4.06 1.23
N THR A 144 2.80 4.96 2.21
CA THR A 144 4.00 5.14 3.01
C THR A 144 3.60 5.39 4.45
N PHE A 145 4.27 4.69 5.37
CA PHE A 145 3.93 4.71 6.78
C PHE A 145 5.14 5.07 7.63
N ARG A 146 5.13 6.29 8.18
CA ARG A 146 6.12 6.76 9.17
C ARG A 146 7.58 6.56 8.72
N ASN A 147 7.87 6.76 7.43
CA ASN A 147 9.21 6.53 6.89
C ASN A 147 9.78 7.70 6.07
N LEU A 148 8.94 8.49 5.37
CA LEU A 148 9.42 9.63 4.56
C LEU A 148 10.20 10.68 5.35
N HIS A 149 9.91 10.84 6.65
CA HIS A 149 10.65 11.76 7.52
C HIS A 149 12.11 11.36 7.75
N ASN A 150 12.51 10.14 7.37
CA ASN A 150 13.89 9.69 7.46
C ASN A 150 14.75 10.12 6.25
N PHE A 151 14.15 10.73 5.24
CA PHE A 151 14.81 11.20 4.01
C PHE A 151 14.86 12.73 3.98
N ASP A 152 15.90 13.30 3.38
CA ASP A 152 15.98 14.75 3.25
C ASP A 152 15.01 15.27 2.16
N LYS A 153 15.07 16.57 1.85
CA LYS A 153 14.16 17.14 0.86
C LYS A 153 14.41 16.56 -0.54
N GLU A 154 15.67 16.41 -0.95
CA GLU A 154 16.02 16.00 -2.31
C GLU A 154 15.60 14.55 -2.56
N ASP A 155 15.85 13.68 -1.58
CA ASP A 155 15.45 12.27 -1.62
C ASP A 155 13.93 12.10 -1.63
N ARG A 156 13.20 12.86 -0.79
CA ARG A 156 11.72 12.85 -0.80
C ARG A 156 11.16 13.33 -2.13
N ASP A 157 11.77 14.35 -2.72
CA ASP A 157 11.35 14.85 -4.03
C ASP A 157 11.58 13.79 -5.12
N GLU A 158 12.66 13.01 -5.05
CA GLU A 158 12.89 11.89 -5.97
C GLU A 158 11.85 10.77 -5.81
N ILE A 159 11.52 10.39 -4.57
CA ILE A 159 10.47 9.40 -4.31
C ILE A 159 9.14 9.89 -4.85
N ASN A 160 8.72 11.10 -4.49
CA ASN A 160 7.44 11.66 -4.92
C ASN A 160 7.35 11.79 -6.45
N ARG A 161 8.43 12.22 -7.12
CA ARG A 161 8.45 12.26 -8.60
C ARG A 161 8.17 10.91 -9.22
N ASN A 162 8.73 9.84 -8.67
CA ASN A 162 8.50 8.49 -9.19
C ASN A 162 7.09 7.98 -8.88
N VAL A 163 6.53 8.33 -7.72
CA VAL A 163 5.11 8.04 -7.39
C VAL A 163 4.16 8.69 -8.40
N PHE A 164 4.37 9.95 -8.76
CA PHE A 164 3.51 10.62 -9.75
C PHE A 164 3.73 10.16 -11.19
N LYS A 165 4.81 9.41 -11.46
CA LYS A 165 5.08 8.82 -12.77
C LYS A 165 4.56 7.39 -12.91
N SER A 166 4.34 6.69 -11.79
CA SER A 166 3.94 5.28 -11.74
C SER A 166 2.45 5.05 -12.01
#